data_AF-A0A7N0V5N9-F1
#
_entry.id   AF-A0A7N0V5N9-F1
#
_cell.length_a   1.000
_cell.length_b   1.000
_cell.length_c   1.000
_cell.angle_alpha   90.00
_cell.angle_beta   90.00
_cell.angle_gamma   90.00
#
_symmetry.space_group_name_H-M   'P 1'
#
loop_
_entity.id
_entity.type
_entity.pdbx_description
1 polymer ?
#
loop_
_entity_poly.entity_id
_entity_poly.type
_entity_poly.pdbx_seq_one_letter_code
_entity_poly.pdbx_strand_id
1 'polypeptide(L)'
;MDFNSVCLPKIEASDPQCNAEAEADDRIAKSDNPDDDLACINHQVDDLFTKVDKLEVELNGVEQFYSTVSRNQQQNGSNTTKVKDSSTPSAAKKNQTRAVAAKRRQELKLQQDRGSDCQEGEALLELQLAQEATHARTARKISNELHEVNRYLEELREMVLQKCRKFSVEEKKKLGAAFTKLSPEHLIKALEIVTQTNPNFAGVSEEVDLDMDDLSESTLWKLKIFVKEALKIQESILPTATAAKDDDKNINNKRKKKICDALAKTKRTKTELVD
;
A
#
# COMPACT_ATOMS: atom_id res chain seq x y z
N MET A 1 36.25 36.20 31.54
CA MET A 1 35.90 37.62 31.32
C MET A 1 34.65 37.59 30.45
N ASP A 2 33.51 37.56 31.12
CA ASP A 2 32.20 37.53 30.50
C ASP A 2 31.78 38.94 30.14
N PHE A 3 31.68 39.25 28.85
CA PHE A 3 30.94 40.40 28.34
C PHE A 3 30.56 40.08 26.89
N ASN A 4 29.32 39.68 26.66
CA ASN A 4 28.40 40.43 25.79
C ASN A 4 27.02 39.75 25.75
N SER A 5 26.19 40.23 26.67
CA SER A 5 24.74 40.20 26.65
C SER A 5 24.23 40.83 25.35
N VAL A 6 23.52 40.07 24.53
CA VAL A 6 22.75 40.60 23.40
C VAL A 6 21.31 40.81 23.87
N CYS A 7 20.92 42.09 23.96
CA CYS A 7 19.57 42.51 24.28
C CYS A 7 18.64 42.29 23.09
N LEU A 8 17.58 41.49 23.31
CA LEU A 8 16.42 41.38 22.43
C LEU A 8 15.54 42.64 22.54
N PRO A 9 15.04 43.21 21.44
CA PRO A 9 14.07 44.29 21.51
C PRO A 9 12.68 43.76 21.89
N LYS A 10 12.07 44.49 22.83
CA LYS A 10 10.73 44.30 23.38
C LYS A 10 9.72 44.89 22.39
N ILE A 11 8.86 44.05 21.80
CA ILE A 11 7.70 44.54 21.03
C ILE A 11 6.54 44.65 21.99
N GLU A 12 6.08 45.88 22.17
CA GLU A 12 4.94 46.26 23.01
C GLU A 12 3.63 45.72 22.43
N ALA A 13 2.80 45.18 23.33
CA ALA A 13 1.42 44.85 23.08
C ALA A 13 0.61 46.14 22.93
N SER A 14 -0.20 46.21 21.87
CA SER A 14 -1.19 47.26 21.67
C SER A 14 -2.49 46.58 21.24
N ASP A 15 -3.42 46.48 22.17
CA ASP A 15 -4.86 46.34 21.91
C ASP A 15 -5.45 47.76 22.00
N PRO A 16 -6.41 48.16 21.13
CA PRO A 16 -7.81 47.86 21.45
C PRO A 16 -8.77 47.61 20.25
N GLN A 17 -9.57 46.55 20.41
CA GLN A 17 -11.04 46.40 20.24
C GLN A 17 -11.86 47.09 19.11
N CYS A 18 -12.76 46.23 18.56
CA CYS A 18 -14.13 46.46 18.06
C CYS A 18 -14.28 47.11 16.67
N ASN A 19 -15.15 46.70 15.72
CA ASN A 19 -16.21 45.69 15.56
C ASN A 19 -16.44 45.54 14.04
N ALA A 20 -16.82 44.37 13.53
CA ALA A 20 -17.81 44.24 12.44
C ALA A 20 -18.16 42.76 12.21
N GLU A 21 -19.45 42.50 12.33
CA GLU A 21 -20.14 41.28 11.94
C GLU A 21 -19.89 40.96 10.46
N ALA A 22 -19.57 39.70 10.18
CA ALA A 22 -19.91 39.06 8.91
C ALA A 22 -20.02 37.57 9.19
N GLU A 23 -21.26 37.13 9.42
CA GLU A 23 -21.63 35.73 9.22
C GLU A 23 -21.25 35.32 7.80
N ALA A 24 -20.40 34.32 7.69
CA ALA A 24 -20.27 33.48 6.50
C ALA A 24 -20.28 32.03 6.98
N ASP A 25 -21.46 31.63 7.44
CA ASP A 25 -21.88 30.25 7.56
C ASP A 25 -22.27 29.79 6.15
N ASP A 26 -21.37 29.08 5.44
CA ASP A 26 -21.78 28.11 4.42
C ASP A 26 -20.59 27.22 3.96
N ARG A 27 -20.90 25.93 3.80
CA ARG A 27 -20.16 24.88 3.06
C ARG A 27 -19.07 24.12 3.81
N ILE A 28 -19.49 23.36 4.82
CA ILE A 28 -19.12 21.94 4.86
C ILE A 28 -20.37 21.13 4.51
N ALA A 29 -20.68 21.06 3.21
CA ALA A 29 -21.51 20.00 2.69
C ALA A 29 -20.68 18.70 2.74
N LYS A 30 -20.62 18.07 3.91
CA LYS A 30 -20.26 16.65 3.99
C LYS A 30 -21.42 15.90 3.34
N SER A 31 -21.16 15.31 2.18
CA SER A 31 -22.08 14.37 1.56
C SER A 31 -22.26 13.19 2.51
N ASP A 32 -23.39 13.15 3.22
CA ASP A 32 -23.77 12.08 4.15
C ASP A 32 -24.22 10.79 3.42
N ASN A 33 -23.57 10.43 2.31
CA ASN A 33 -23.85 9.20 1.58
C ASN A 33 -22.80 8.13 1.91
N PRO A 34 -23.05 7.25 2.89
CA PRO A 34 -22.08 6.26 3.35
C PRO A 34 -21.70 5.22 2.28
N ASP A 35 -22.53 5.04 1.25
CA ASP A 35 -22.30 4.07 0.18
C ASP A 35 -21.21 4.51 -0.81
N ASP A 36 -21.16 5.79 -1.17
CA ASP A 36 -20.13 6.32 -2.09
C ASP A 36 -18.75 6.34 -1.41
N ASP A 37 -18.71 6.62 -0.11
CA ASP A 37 -17.49 6.66 0.69
C ASP A 37 -16.88 5.26 0.91
N LEU A 38 -17.71 4.22 1.08
CA LEU A 38 -17.24 2.85 1.26
C LEU A 38 -16.66 2.27 -0.04
N ALA A 39 -17.27 2.60 -1.19
CA ALA A 39 -16.75 2.22 -2.50
C ALA A 39 -15.37 2.86 -2.76
N CYS A 40 -15.15 4.09 -2.32
CA CYS A 40 -13.87 4.79 -2.40
C CYS A 40 -12.76 4.07 -1.59
N ILE A 41 -13.05 3.68 -0.35
CA ILE A 41 -12.11 2.92 0.51
C ILE A 41 -11.74 1.58 -0.13
N ASN A 42 -12.72 0.84 -0.66
CA ASN A 42 -12.44 -0.43 -1.32
C ASN A 42 -11.54 -0.27 -2.54
N HIS A 43 -11.79 0.74 -3.38
CA HIS A 43 -10.94 1.01 -4.53
C HIS A 43 -9.50 1.36 -4.12
N GLN A 44 -9.32 2.14 -3.05
CA GLN A 44 -7.99 2.45 -2.51
C GLN A 44 -7.26 1.21 -1.98
N VAL A 45 -7.98 0.27 -1.37
CA VAL A 45 -7.42 -1.02 -0.93
C VAL A 45 -6.98 -1.86 -2.13
N ASP A 46 -7.79 -1.95 -3.18
CA ASP A 46 -7.45 -2.69 -4.39
C ASP A 46 -6.19 -2.12 -5.07
N ASP A 47 -6.10 -0.78 -5.15
CA ASP A 47 -4.93 -0.09 -5.67
C ASP A 47 -3.67 -0.35 -4.82
N LEU A 48 -3.80 -0.43 -3.49
CA LEU A 48 -2.70 -0.81 -2.61
C LEU A 48 -2.25 -2.25 -2.85
N PHE A 49 -3.19 -3.19 -3.00
CA PHE A 49 -2.89 -4.58 -3.34
C PHE A 49 -2.07 -4.69 -4.61
N THR A 50 -2.53 -4.05 -5.70
CA THR A 50 -1.81 -4.09 -6.98
C THR A 50 -0.40 -3.49 -6.90
N LYS A 51 -0.21 -2.43 -6.10
CA LYS A 51 1.12 -1.85 -5.85
C LYS A 51 2.03 -2.79 -5.07
N VAL A 52 1.50 -3.45 -4.04
CA VAL A 52 2.25 -4.43 -3.22
C VAL A 52 2.66 -5.63 -4.06
N ASP A 53 1.75 -6.19 -4.87
CA ASP A 53 2.05 -7.31 -5.78
C ASP A 53 3.18 -6.97 -6.74
N LYS A 54 3.15 -5.75 -7.30
CA LYS A 54 4.21 -5.27 -8.19
C LYS A 54 5.55 -5.14 -7.46
N LEU A 55 5.55 -4.60 -6.24
CA LEU A 55 6.76 -4.45 -5.43
C LEU A 55 7.37 -5.80 -5.07
N GLU A 56 6.55 -6.81 -4.76
CA GLU A 56 7.02 -8.17 -4.50
C GLU A 56 7.77 -8.74 -5.70
N VAL A 57 7.25 -8.55 -6.92
CA VAL A 57 7.93 -8.99 -8.15
C VAL A 57 9.26 -8.26 -8.36
N GLU A 58 9.29 -6.93 -8.20
CA GLU A 58 10.54 -6.15 -8.35
C GLU A 58 11.57 -6.53 -7.28
N LEU A 59 11.14 -6.77 -6.03
CA LEU A 59 12.00 -7.17 -4.91
C LEU A 59 12.63 -8.55 -5.12
N ASN A 60 11.84 -9.53 -5.59
CA ASN A 60 12.34 -10.86 -5.94
C ASN A 60 13.47 -10.79 -6.98
N GLY A 61 13.40 -9.88 -7.95
CA GLY A 61 14.47 -9.66 -8.92
C GLY A 61 15.78 -9.16 -8.29
N VAL A 62 15.67 -8.23 -7.35
CA VAL A 62 16.84 -7.72 -6.60
C VAL A 62 17.42 -8.82 -5.69
N GLU A 63 16.57 -9.60 -5.02
CA GLU A 63 17.00 -10.70 -4.15
C GLU A 63 17.74 -11.79 -4.94
N GLN A 64 17.24 -12.17 -6.13
CA GLN A 64 17.91 -13.13 -7.01
C GLN A 64 19.31 -12.66 -7.42
N PHE A 65 19.47 -11.36 -7.71
CA PHE A 65 20.78 -10.79 -8.03
C PHE A 65 21.76 -10.92 -6.85
N TYR A 66 21.38 -10.50 -5.64
CA TYR A 66 22.31 -10.59 -4.51
C TYR A 66 22.57 -12.04 -4.05
N SER A 67 21.61 -12.95 -4.25
CA SER A 67 21.78 -14.38 -4.02
C SER A 67 22.80 -15.02 -4.96
N THR A 68 22.80 -14.61 -6.24
CA THR A 68 23.78 -15.10 -7.23
C THR A 68 25.17 -14.52 -7.00
N VAL A 69 25.26 -13.22 -6.68
CA VAL A 69 26.53 -12.56 -6.31
C VAL A 69 27.18 -13.21 -5.08
N SER A 70 26.38 -13.50 -4.04
CA SER A 70 26.88 -14.14 -2.80
C SER A 70 27.43 -15.55 -3.05
N ARG A 71 26.79 -16.32 -3.93
CA ARG A 71 27.24 -17.69 -4.29
C ARG A 71 28.56 -17.68 -5.07
N ASN A 72 28.82 -16.66 -5.88
CA ASN A 72 30.04 -16.55 -6.70
C ASN A 72 31.29 -16.10 -5.90
N GLN A 73 31.13 -15.35 -4.80
CA GLN A 73 32.26 -14.99 -3.92
C GLN A 73 32.84 -16.19 -3.15
N GLN A 74 32.03 -17.22 -2.83
CA GLN A 74 32.50 -18.39 -2.07
C GLN A 74 33.33 -19.38 -2.90
N GLN A 75 33.24 -19.37 -4.24
CA GLN A 75 33.92 -20.35 -5.09
C GLN A 75 35.29 -19.89 -5.63
N ASN A 76 35.64 -18.60 -5.52
CA ASN A 76 36.89 -18.05 -6.06
C ASN A 76 38.06 -17.97 -5.03
N GLY A 77 37.94 -18.58 -3.85
CA GLY A 77 38.91 -18.46 -2.76
C GLY A 77 40.08 -19.45 -2.71
N SER A 78 40.25 -20.36 -3.68
CA SER A 78 41.17 -21.52 -3.50
C SER A 78 42.07 -21.84 -4.71
N ASN A 79 42.94 -20.91 -5.12
CA ASN A 79 43.99 -21.20 -6.11
C ASN A 79 45.30 -20.53 -5.71
N THR A 80 45.97 -21.05 -4.68
CA THR A 80 47.34 -20.67 -4.32
C THR A 80 48.35 -21.19 -5.35
N THR A 81 49.24 -20.29 -5.77
CA THR A 81 50.36 -20.44 -6.68
C THR A 81 51.33 -21.56 -6.32
N LYS A 82 51.70 -22.40 -7.30
CA LYS A 82 52.80 -23.37 -7.20
C LYS A 82 53.96 -22.88 -8.07
N VAL A 83 54.86 -22.12 -7.44
CA VAL A 83 56.16 -21.75 -8.02
C VAL A 83 57.05 -22.99 -8.04
N LYS A 84 57.58 -23.36 -9.21
CA LYS A 84 58.58 -24.40 -9.38
C LYS A 84 59.80 -23.80 -10.07
N ASP A 85 60.84 -23.55 -9.28
CA ASP A 85 62.15 -23.16 -9.76
C ASP A 85 62.83 -24.36 -10.44
N SER A 86 63.48 -24.09 -11.58
CA SER A 86 64.60 -24.89 -12.07
C SER A 86 65.47 -24.12 -13.06
N SER A 87 66.64 -23.70 -12.56
CA SER A 87 67.99 -23.91 -13.13
C SER A 87 68.39 -23.35 -14.52
N THR A 88 69.44 -22.51 -14.48
CA THR A 88 70.48 -22.13 -15.50
C THR A 88 71.21 -23.36 -16.12
N PRO A 89 72.03 -23.30 -17.22
CA PRO A 89 73.06 -22.26 -17.51
C PRO A 89 73.59 -22.02 -18.98
N SER A 90 74.52 -21.05 -19.08
CA SER A 90 75.77 -21.01 -19.90
C SER A 90 75.86 -20.44 -21.35
N ALA A 91 76.77 -19.45 -21.46
CA ALA A 91 77.74 -19.03 -22.50
C ALA A 91 77.43 -19.07 -24.03
N ALA A 92 77.56 -17.91 -24.69
CA ALA A 92 78.56 -17.62 -25.75
C ALA A 92 78.22 -16.29 -26.48
N LYS A 93 79.25 -15.48 -26.71
CA LYS A 93 79.16 -14.08 -27.16
C LYS A 93 79.60 -14.00 -28.63
N LYS A 94 78.69 -13.66 -29.53
CA LYS A 94 78.92 -12.93 -30.81
C LYS A 94 77.56 -12.59 -31.44
N ASN A 95 77.39 -11.33 -31.84
CA ASN A 95 76.17 -10.64 -32.31
C ASN A 95 75.36 -9.91 -31.23
N GLN A 96 76.04 -8.99 -30.52
CA GLN A 96 75.51 -8.21 -29.40
C GLN A 96 74.42 -7.20 -29.80
N THR A 97 74.27 -6.83 -31.08
CA THR A 97 73.26 -5.85 -31.52
C THR A 97 71.92 -6.47 -31.93
N ARG A 98 71.89 -7.62 -32.64
CA ARG A 98 70.63 -8.32 -32.99
C ARG A 98 69.97 -8.99 -31.79
N ALA A 99 70.75 -9.56 -30.87
CA ALA A 99 70.22 -10.23 -29.68
C ALA A 99 69.58 -9.24 -28.69
N VAL A 100 70.11 -8.04 -28.57
CA VAL A 100 69.55 -6.97 -27.72
C VAL A 100 68.24 -6.44 -28.32
N ALA A 101 68.17 -6.25 -29.65
CA ALA A 101 66.94 -5.87 -30.32
C ALA A 101 65.83 -6.92 -30.20
N ALA A 102 66.17 -8.21 -30.30
CA ALA A 102 65.23 -9.31 -30.09
C ALA A 102 64.72 -9.38 -28.63
N LYS A 103 65.61 -9.23 -27.64
CA LYS A 103 65.21 -9.16 -26.23
C LYS A 103 64.30 -7.96 -25.94
N ARG A 104 64.62 -6.77 -26.47
CA ARG A 104 63.79 -5.57 -26.32
C ARG A 104 62.41 -5.73 -26.97
N ARG A 105 62.32 -6.40 -28.12
CA ARG A 105 61.04 -6.71 -28.77
C ARG A 105 60.20 -7.71 -27.98
N GLN A 106 60.84 -8.72 -27.39
CA GLN A 106 60.17 -9.70 -26.53
C GLN A 106 59.66 -9.05 -25.23
N GLU A 107 60.46 -8.17 -24.62
CA GLU A 107 60.09 -7.41 -23.43
C GLU A 107 58.93 -6.44 -23.68
N LEU A 108 58.94 -5.73 -24.81
CA LEU A 108 57.83 -4.87 -25.22
C LEU A 108 56.53 -5.66 -25.39
N LYS A 109 56.60 -6.84 -26.03
CA LYS A 109 55.44 -7.72 -26.22
C LYS A 109 54.88 -8.18 -24.87
N LEU A 110 55.75 -8.62 -23.95
CA LEU A 110 55.37 -8.97 -22.58
C LEU A 110 54.78 -7.80 -21.77
N GLN A 111 55.16 -6.56 -22.08
CA GLN A 111 54.62 -5.37 -21.43
C GLN A 111 53.26 -4.98 -22.02
N GLN A 112 53.09 -5.14 -23.34
CA GLN A 112 51.83 -4.94 -24.04
C GLN A 112 50.79 -6.00 -23.66
N ASP A 113 51.18 -7.27 -23.61
CA ASP A 113 50.32 -8.38 -23.20
C ASP A 113 49.85 -8.17 -21.75
N ARG A 114 50.76 -7.79 -20.84
CA ARG A 114 50.39 -7.42 -19.45
C ARG A 114 49.47 -6.21 -19.36
N GLY A 115 49.67 -5.20 -20.21
CA GLY A 115 48.76 -4.06 -20.29
C GLY A 115 47.36 -4.45 -20.75
N SER A 116 47.27 -5.36 -21.74
CA SER A 116 46.01 -5.89 -22.25
C SER A 116 45.27 -6.70 -21.18
N ASP A 117 45.96 -7.59 -20.47
CA ASP A 117 45.36 -8.41 -19.40
C ASP A 117 44.87 -7.55 -18.23
N CYS A 118 45.64 -6.53 -17.84
CA CYS A 118 45.23 -5.59 -16.80
C CYS A 118 44.00 -4.77 -17.24
N GLN A 119 43.95 -4.34 -18.50
CA GLN A 119 42.83 -3.56 -19.04
C GLN A 119 41.56 -4.41 -19.17
N GLU A 120 41.68 -5.68 -19.54
CA GLU A 120 40.56 -6.63 -19.61
C GLU A 120 39.99 -6.91 -18.21
N GLY A 121 40.85 -7.09 -17.20
CA GLY A 121 40.41 -7.24 -15.80
C GLY A 121 39.69 -6.01 -15.26
N GLU A 122 40.14 -4.80 -15.63
CA GLU A 122 39.51 -3.54 -15.24
C GLU A 122 38.12 -3.38 -15.88
N ALA A 123 37.98 -3.74 -17.17
CA ALA A 123 36.69 -3.72 -17.87
C ALA A 123 35.66 -4.71 -17.26
N LEU A 124 36.10 -5.88 -16.79
CA LEU A 124 35.23 -6.83 -16.09
C LEU A 124 34.76 -6.29 -14.74
N LEU A 125 35.64 -5.61 -13.99
CA LEU A 125 35.28 -4.96 -12.73
C LEU A 125 34.27 -3.83 -12.94
N GLU A 126 34.48 -3.01 -13.98
CA GLU A 126 33.57 -1.92 -14.34
C GLU A 126 32.17 -2.45 -14.69
N LEU A 127 32.09 -3.55 -15.46
CA LEU A 127 30.83 -4.21 -15.76
C LEU A 127 30.11 -4.70 -14.50
N GLN A 128 30.83 -5.29 -13.56
CA GLN A 128 30.28 -5.74 -12.28
C GLN A 128 29.75 -4.56 -11.43
N LEU A 129 30.52 -3.47 -11.32
CA LEU A 129 30.11 -2.27 -10.61
C LEU A 129 28.88 -1.62 -11.25
N ALA A 130 28.81 -1.60 -12.59
CA ALA A 130 27.65 -1.10 -13.31
C ALA A 130 26.40 -1.93 -13.01
N GLN A 131 26.53 -3.26 -12.99
CA GLN A 131 25.44 -4.18 -12.63
C GLN A 131 25.02 -4.04 -11.16
N GLU A 132 25.96 -3.85 -10.24
CA GLU A 132 25.63 -3.60 -8.83
C GLU A 132 24.90 -2.25 -8.67
N ALA A 133 25.35 -1.21 -9.38
CA ALA A 133 24.71 0.10 -9.36
C ALA A 133 23.28 0.07 -9.90
N THR A 134 22.95 -0.77 -10.89
CA THR A 134 21.55 -0.90 -11.38
C THR A 134 20.65 -1.54 -10.32
N HIS A 135 21.06 -2.64 -9.69
CA HIS A 135 20.26 -3.30 -8.67
C HIS A 135 20.14 -2.46 -7.39
N ALA A 136 21.20 -1.73 -7.00
CA ALA A 136 21.14 -0.78 -5.88
C ALA A 136 20.21 0.41 -6.16
N ARG A 137 20.06 0.85 -7.41
CA ARG A 137 19.04 1.85 -7.79
C ARG A 137 17.64 1.27 -7.68
N THR A 138 17.41 0.05 -8.18
CA THR A 138 16.12 -0.64 -8.08
C THR A 138 15.73 -0.88 -6.62
N ALA A 139 16.66 -1.33 -5.77
CA ALA A 139 16.43 -1.50 -4.33
C ALA A 139 16.00 -0.19 -3.66
N ARG A 140 16.66 0.94 -3.99
CA ARG A 140 16.25 2.26 -3.50
C ARG A 140 14.86 2.67 -4.01
N LYS A 141 14.55 2.40 -5.28
CA LYS A 141 13.22 2.66 -5.86
C LYS A 141 12.14 1.89 -5.10
N ILE A 142 12.34 0.58 -4.89
CA ILE A 142 11.43 -0.28 -4.11
C ILE A 142 11.26 0.27 -2.69
N SER A 143 12.34 0.66 -2.02
CA SER A 143 12.28 1.26 -0.67
C SER A 143 11.42 2.53 -0.65
N ASN A 144 11.56 3.41 -1.65
CA ASN A 144 10.76 4.63 -1.75
C ASN A 144 9.28 4.32 -2.03
N GLU A 145 9.00 3.41 -2.97
CA GLU A 145 7.63 2.97 -3.26
C GLU A 145 6.98 2.29 -2.04
N LEU A 146 7.75 1.54 -1.23
CA LEU A 146 7.28 0.94 0.02
C LEU A 146 6.93 2.02 1.06
N HIS A 147 7.73 3.08 1.18
CA HIS A 147 7.39 4.21 2.04
C HIS A 147 6.10 4.91 1.59
N GLU A 148 5.87 5.01 0.28
CA GLU A 148 4.65 5.58 -0.29
C GLU A 148 3.42 4.71 0.02
N VAL A 149 3.53 3.39 -0.18
CA VAL A 149 2.50 2.42 0.20
C VAL A 149 2.18 2.52 1.69
N ASN A 150 3.20 2.64 2.55
CA ASN A 150 3.01 2.80 3.98
C ASN A 150 2.29 4.12 4.32
N ARG A 151 2.62 5.23 3.64
CA ARG A 151 1.91 6.51 3.84
C ARG A 151 0.43 6.38 3.50
N TYR A 152 0.12 5.75 2.37
CA TYR A 152 -1.26 5.52 1.96
C TYR A 152 -2.03 4.59 2.91
N LEU A 153 -1.38 3.57 3.48
CA LEU A 153 -1.99 2.72 4.51
C LEU A 153 -2.38 3.51 5.75
N GLU A 154 -1.55 4.47 6.19
CA GLU A 154 -1.89 5.35 7.31
C GLU A 154 -3.04 6.31 6.99
N GLU A 155 -3.08 6.88 5.77
CA GLU A 155 -4.20 7.71 5.31
C GLU A 155 -5.51 6.92 5.30
N LEU A 156 -5.48 5.69 4.78
CA LEU A 156 -6.63 4.79 4.76
C LEU A 156 -7.07 4.42 6.19
N ARG A 157 -6.10 4.12 7.07
CA ARG A 157 -6.35 3.85 8.49
C ARG A 157 -7.06 5.02 9.15
N GLU A 158 -6.59 6.25 8.94
CA GLU A 158 -7.25 7.45 9.48
C GLU A 158 -8.67 7.61 8.91
N MET A 159 -8.84 7.39 7.60
CA MET A 159 -10.16 7.45 6.96
C MET A 159 -11.14 6.46 7.60
N VAL A 160 -10.71 5.22 7.82
CA VAL A 160 -11.51 4.19 8.50
C VAL A 160 -11.75 4.55 9.97
N LEU A 161 -10.73 5.04 10.70
CA LEU A 161 -10.87 5.44 12.10
C LEU A 161 -11.86 6.60 12.28
N GLN A 162 -11.90 7.57 11.36
CA GLN A 162 -12.93 8.61 11.40
C GLN A 162 -14.34 8.05 11.22
N LYS A 163 -14.49 6.98 10.43
CA LYS A 163 -15.77 6.26 10.29
C LYS A 163 -16.07 5.37 11.51
N CYS A 164 -15.04 4.87 12.19
CA CYS A 164 -15.13 4.00 13.37
C CYS A 164 -14.88 4.73 14.71
N ARG A 165 -15.03 6.07 14.74
CA ARG A 165 -14.89 6.90 15.95
C ARG A 165 -15.80 6.38 17.06
N LYS A 166 -15.41 6.56 18.33
CA LYS A 166 -16.31 6.35 19.47
C LYS A 166 -17.65 7.06 19.26
N PHE A 167 -18.74 6.33 19.48
CA PHE A 167 -20.09 6.84 19.42
C PHE A 167 -20.30 7.83 20.58
N SER A 168 -20.46 9.11 20.26
CA SER A 168 -20.61 10.14 21.29
C SER A 168 -21.93 10.00 22.07
N VAL A 169 -21.98 10.56 23.28
CA VAL A 169 -23.18 10.51 24.14
C VAL A 169 -24.39 11.13 23.43
N GLU A 170 -24.18 12.23 22.71
CA GLU A 170 -25.21 12.89 21.90
C GLU A 170 -25.71 11.98 20.78
N GLU A 171 -24.82 11.21 20.14
CA GLU A 171 -25.20 10.23 19.13
C GLU A 171 -25.98 9.07 19.76
N LYS A 172 -25.58 8.56 20.93
CA LYS A 172 -26.31 7.51 21.66
C LYS A 172 -27.74 7.93 21.98
N LYS A 173 -27.90 9.16 22.48
CA LYS A 173 -29.21 9.77 22.76
C LYS A 173 -30.06 9.90 21.50
N LYS A 174 -29.48 10.40 20.40
CA LYS A 174 -30.19 10.52 19.11
C LYS A 174 -30.60 9.15 18.56
N LEU A 175 -29.75 8.14 18.70
CA LEU A 175 -30.05 6.76 18.30
C LEU A 175 -31.22 6.21 19.14
N GLY A 176 -31.16 6.32 20.47
CA GLY A 176 -32.27 5.89 21.35
C GLY A 176 -33.60 6.56 21.01
N ALA A 177 -33.60 7.87 20.73
CA ALA A 177 -34.80 8.59 20.30
C ALA A 177 -35.29 8.19 18.88
N ALA A 178 -34.40 7.65 18.04
CA ALA A 178 -34.79 7.13 16.73
C ALA A 178 -35.44 5.75 16.85
N PHE A 179 -35.02 4.90 17.81
CA PHE A 179 -35.64 3.60 18.08
C PHE A 179 -37.12 3.72 18.44
N THR A 180 -37.51 4.75 19.20
CA THR A 180 -38.92 4.97 19.57
C THR A 180 -39.80 5.37 18.38
N LYS A 181 -39.20 5.73 17.23
CA LYS A 181 -39.90 6.10 15.99
C LYS A 181 -39.98 4.95 14.99
N LEU A 182 -39.23 3.86 15.21
CA LEU A 182 -39.23 2.71 14.31
C LEU A 182 -40.53 1.92 14.41
N SER A 183 -40.89 1.27 13.31
CA SER A 183 -42.00 0.34 13.24
C SER A 183 -41.58 -0.96 13.92
N PRO A 184 -42.55 -1.75 14.41
CA PRO A 184 -42.26 -3.02 15.06
C PRO A 184 -41.35 -3.94 14.21
N GLU A 185 -41.56 -3.98 12.89
CA GLU A 185 -40.77 -4.79 11.96
C GLU A 185 -39.30 -4.34 11.88
N HIS A 186 -39.03 -3.03 11.94
CA HIS A 186 -37.67 -2.51 11.89
C HIS A 186 -37.01 -2.55 13.26
N LEU A 187 -37.78 -2.42 14.34
CA LEU A 187 -37.29 -2.60 15.70
C LEU A 187 -36.78 -4.03 15.94
N ILE A 188 -37.52 -5.05 15.50
CA ILE A 188 -37.08 -6.46 15.60
C ILE A 188 -35.75 -6.69 14.89
N LYS A 189 -35.59 -6.14 13.67
CA LYS A 189 -34.33 -6.24 12.92
C LYS A 189 -33.19 -5.49 13.59
N ALA A 190 -33.46 -4.33 14.20
CA ALA A 190 -32.47 -3.61 14.98
C ALA A 190 -32.01 -4.44 16.19
N LEU A 191 -32.94 -5.09 16.89
CA LEU A 191 -32.63 -6.01 18.00
C LEU A 191 -31.82 -7.23 17.54
N GLU A 192 -32.08 -7.74 16.32
CA GLU A 192 -31.32 -8.83 15.74
C GLU A 192 -29.83 -8.46 15.51
N ILE A 193 -29.54 -7.21 15.14
CA ILE A 193 -28.15 -6.72 15.02
C ILE A 193 -27.42 -6.79 16.38
N VAL A 194 -28.14 -6.54 17.47
CA VAL A 194 -27.59 -6.61 18.84
C VAL A 194 -27.35 -8.07 19.25
N THR A 195 -28.31 -8.97 19.03
CA THR A 195 -28.17 -10.40 19.36
C THR A 195 -27.05 -11.08 18.57
N GLN A 196 -26.82 -10.68 17.31
CA GLN A 196 -25.73 -11.22 16.48
C GLN A 196 -24.34 -10.92 17.05
N THR A 197 -24.17 -9.79 17.74
CA THR A 197 -22.89 -9.40 18.33
C THR A 197 -22.76 -9.87 19.78
N ASN A 198 -23.89 -9.94 20.49
CA ASN A 198 -23.99 -10.37 21.88
C ASN A 198 -25.00 -11.52 22.00
N PRO A 199 -24.58 -12.79 21.87
CA PRO A 199 -25.47 -13.95 21.95
C PRO A 199 -26.17 -14.11 23.30
N ASN A 200 -25.62 -13.51 24.36
CA ASN A 200 -26.20 -13.49 25.71
C ASN A 200 -27.37 -12.49 25.85
N PHE A 201 -27.61 -11.65 24.84
CA PHE A 201 -28.70 -10.70 24.85
C PHE A 201 -30.01 -11.40 24.46
N ALA A 202 -30.96 -11.47 25.40
CA ALA A 202 -32.25 -12.13 25.21
C ALA A 202 -33.25 -11.22 24.45
N GLY A 203 -33.00 -10.97 23.17
CA GLY A 203 -33.77 -10.04 22.32
C GLY A 203 -35.18 -10.49 21.91
N VAL A 204 -35.79 -11.48 22.58
CA VAL A 204 -37.09 -12.08 22.22
C VAL A 204 -38.19 -11.79 23.27
N SER A 205 -37.89 -11.01 24.31
CA SER A 205 -38.87 -10.61 25.32
C SER A 205 -39.78 -9.48 24.81
N GLU A 206 -40.99 -9.37 25.37
CA GLU A 206 -41.97 -8.33 25.06
C GLU A 206 -41.49 -6.92 25.43
N GLU A 207 -40.63 -6.83 26.44
CA GLU A 207 -39.94 -5.62 26.86
C GLU A 207 -38.45 -5.94 27.05
N VAL A 208 -37.58 -5.19 26.38
CA VAL A 208 -36.13 -5.38 26.39
C VAL A 208 -35.46 -4.03 26.63
N ASP A 209 -34.83 -3.88 27.79
CA ASP A 209 -34.00 -2.72 28.09
C ASP A 209 -32.67 -2.81 27.34
N LEU A 210 -32.45 -1.85 26.44
CA LEU A 210 -31.23 -1.70 25.66
C LEU A 210 -30.40 -0.55 26.22
N ASP A 211 -29.32 -0.86 26.93
CA ASP A 211 -28.33 0.15 27.30
C ASP A 211 -27.36 0.40 26.14
N MET A 212 -27.35 1.63 25.61
CA MET A 212 -26.46 2.05 24.54
C MET A 212 -24.99 2.17 24.99
N ASP A 213 -24.73 2.24 26.29
CA ASP A 213 -23.38 2.29 26.87
C ASP A 213 -22.72 0.91 26.99
N ASP A 214 -23.53 -0.15 27.08
CA ASP A 214 -23.05 -1.54 27.15
C ASP A 214 -22.78 -2.19 25.77
N LEU A 215 -23.19 -1.52 24.68
CA LEU A 215 -22.97 -2.01 23.32
C LEU A 215 -21.56 -1.69 22.82
N SER A 216 -20.97 -2.62 22.07
CA SER A 216 -19.71 -2.37 21.38
C SER A 216 -19.87 -1.25 20.35
N GLU A 217 -18.79 -0.49 20.12
CA GLU A 217 -18.76 0.58 19.12
C GLU A 217 -19.20 0.09 17.73
N SER A 218 -18.81 -1.14 17.34
CA SER A 218 -19.21 -1.75 16.07
C SER A 218 -20.73 -1.95 15.99
N THR A 219 -21.36 -2.41 17.07
CA THR A 219 -22.82 -2.61 17.14
C THR A 219 -23.55 -1.28 17.02
N LEU A 220 -23.09 -0.25 17.74
CA LEU A 220 -23.69 1.10 17.70
C LEU A 220 -23.66 1.71 16.30
N TRP A 221 -22.54 1.57 15.59
CA TRP A 221 -22.44 2.07 14.21
C TRP A 221 -23.32 1.29 13.23
N LYS A 222 -23.39 -0.04 13.35
CA LYS A 222 -24.31 -0.86 12.53
C LYS A 222 -25.77 -0.47 12.78
N LEU A 223 -26.14 -0.27 14.05
CA LEU A 223 -27.47 0.21 14.42
C LEU A 223 -27.76 1.58 13.83
N LYS A 224 -26.83 2.55 13.95
CA LYS A 224 -27.02 3.91 13.40
C LYS A 224 -27.29 3.89 11.90
N ILE A 225 -26.53 3.11 11.13
CA ILE A 225 -26.73 2.98 9.67
C ILE A 225 -28.11 2.36 9.40
N PHE A 226 -28.41 1.23 10.06
CA PHE A 226 -29.69 0.55 9.87
C PHE A 226 -30.89 1.43 10.22
N VAL A 227 -30.87 2.10 11.37
CA VAL A 227 -31.97 2.96 11.84
C VAL A 227 -32.16 4.17 10.91
N LYS A 228 -31.08 4.77 10.40
CA LYS A 228 -31.16 5.86 9.42
C LYS A 228 -31.88 5.41 8.14
N GLU A 229 -31.50 4.26 7.60
CA GLU A 229 -32.14 3.71 6.39
C GLU A 229 -33.59 3.28 6.64
N ALA A 230 -33.85 2.65 7.79
CA ALA A 230 -35.19 2.23 8.21
C ALA A 230 -36.16 3.43 8.31
N LEU A 231 -35.72 4.54 8.94
CA LEU A 231 -36.54 5.76 9.02
C LEU A 231 -36.76 6.40 7.65
N LYS A 232 -35.73 6.43 6.79
CA LYS A 232 -35.85 6.96 5.42
C LYS A 232 -36.86 6.15 4.58
N ILE A 233 -36.89 4.83 4.74
CA ILE A 233 -37.87 3.95 4.10
C ILE A 233 -39.28 4.21 4.66
N GLN A 234 -39.43 4.41 5.97
CA GLN A 234 -40.72 4.71 6.59
C GLN A 234 -41.31 6.06 6.12
N GLU A 235 -40.47 7.09 6.05
CA GLU A 235 -40.87 8.42 5.55
C GLU A 235 -41.24 8.37 4.06
N SER A 236 -40.60 7.49 3.28
CA SER A 236 -40.92 7.23 1.89
C SER A 236 -42.26 6.49 1.68
N ILE A 237 -42.79 5.80 2.69
CA ILE A 237 -44.02 4.99 2.58
C ILE A 237 -45.25 5.78 3.05
N LEU A 238 -45.08 6.95 3.67
CA LEU A 238 -46.21 7.80 4.06
C LEU A 238 -46.90 8.36 2.79
N PRO A 239 -48.18 8.03 2.53
CA PRO A 239 -48.87 8.57 1.38
C PRO A 239 -49.25 10.02 1.70
N THR A 240 -48.56 10.98 1.08
CA THR A 240 -49.08 12.33 0.94
C THR A 240 -50.37 12.23 0.13
N ALA A 241 -51.50 12.33 0.83
CA ALA A 241 -52.80 12.52 0.19
C ALA A 241 -52.75 13.86 -0.57
N THR A 242 -52.48 13.81 -1.88
CA THR A 242 -53.22 14.50 -2.94
C THR A 242 -52.64 14.19 -4.32
N ALA A 243 -53.55 13.91 -5.25
CA ALA A 243 -53.42 13.94 -6.70
C ALA A 243 -52.59 12.83 -7.38
N ALA A 244 -53.34 11.89 -7.95
CA ALA A 244 -52.93 10.90 -8.94
C ALA A 244 -52.09 11.48 -10.08
N LYS A 245 -51.06 10.74 -10.50
CA LYS A 245 -50.81 10.32 -11.89
C LYS A 245 -49.95 9.05 -11.92
N ASP A 246 -50.41 8.09 -12.73
CA ASP A 246 -49.61 7.03 -13.36
C ASP A 246 -48.28 7.60 -13.88
N ASP A 247 -47.17 6.88 -13.67
CA ASP A 247 -46.52 6.20 -14.79
C ASP A 247 -45.32 5.35 -14.35
N ASP A 248 -45.32 4.16 -14.93
CA ASP A 248 -44.33 3.09 -14.98
C ASP A 248 -42.87 3.55 -15.25
N LYS A 249 -41.91 2.96 -14.51
CA LYS A 249 -40.59 2.52 -15.04
C LYS A 249 -39.69 1.87 -13.98
N ASN A 250 -39.77 0.54 -13.91
CA ASN A 250 -38.77 -0.33 -13.28
C ASN A 250 -37.57 -0.56 -14.24
N ILE A 251 -36.44 0.12 -14.02
CA ILE A 251 -35.21 -0.01 -14.84
C ILE A 251 -33.97 -0.38 -14.02
N ASN A 252 -34.11 -1.19 -12.97
CA ASN A 252 -32.97 -1.55 -12.09
C ASN A 252 -32.54 -3.02 -12.23
N ASN A 253 -33.45 -3.95 -12.52
CA ASN A 253 -33.15 -5.38 -12.31
C ASN A 253 -32.39 -6.10 -13.46
N LYS A 254 -31.87 -5.40 -14.47
CA LYS A 254 -31.33 -6.05 -15.70
C LYS A 254 -29.80 -6.27 -15.74
N ARG A 255 -29.02 -5.84 -14.73
CA ARG A 255 -27.55 -6.02 -14.73
C ARG A 255 -27.02 -7.18 -13.88
N LYS A 256 -27.85 -7.91 -13.12
CA LYS A 256 -27.39 -9.07 -12.32
C LYS A 256 -27.67 -10.46 -12.94
N LYS A 257 -28.28 -10.56 -14.13
CA LYS A 257 -28.59 -11.84 -14.81
C LYS A 257 -27.83 -12.08 -16.12
N LYS A 258 -26.52 -11.75 -16.15
CA LYS A 258 -25.65 -12.06 -17.32
C LYS A 258 -24.29 -12.67 -16.97
N ILE A 259 -23.97 -12.92 -15.70
CA ILE A 259 -22.66 -13.45 -15.29
C ILE A 259 -22.67 -14.98 -15.06
N CYS A 260 -23.83 -15.64 -15.01
CA CYS A 260 -23.88 -17.08 -14.67
C CYS A 260 -23.90 -18.07 -15.85
N ASP A 261 -23.97 -17.65 -17.12
CA ASP A 261 -24.06 -18.60 -18.26
C ASP A 261 -22.75 -18.74 -19.08
N ALA A 262 -21.67 -18.06 -18.71
CA ALA A 262 -20.40 -18.11 -19.45
C ALA A 262 -19.43 -19.23 -19.00
N LEU A 263 -19.73 -19.96 -17.92
CA LEU A 263 -18.85 -21.00 -17.36
C LEU A 263 -19.20 -22.45 -17.78
N ALA A 264 -20.24 -22.67 -18.58
CA ALA A 264 -20.70 -24.02 -18.93
C ALA A 264 -20.20 -24.56 -20.29
N LYS A 265 -19.30 -23.87 -21.00
CA LYS A 265 -18.83 -24.32 -22.33
C LYS A 265 -17.31 -24.25 -22.54
N THR A 266 -16.50 -24.71 -21.59
CA THR A 266 -15.07 -25.03 -21.82
C THR A 266 -14.62 -26.28 -21.06
N LYS A 267 -15.32 -27.41 -21.26
CA LYS A 267 -14.80 -28.73 -20.88
C LYS A 267 -15.13 -29.79 -21.94
N ARG A 268 -14.60 -29.64 -23.16
CA ARG A 268 -14.35 -30.76 -24.08
C ARG A 268 -13.25 -30.35 -25.05
N THR A 269 -12.03 -30.85 -24.81
CA THR A 269 -11.12 -31.51 -25.76
C THR A 269 -9.70 -31.44 -25.23
N LYS A 270 -9.10 -32.61 -24.93
CA LYS A 270 -7.74 -33.03 -25.33
C LYS A 270 -7.30 -34.22 -24.45
N THR A 271 -7.81 -35.40 -24.80
CA THR A 271 -7.10 -36.66 -24.62
C THR A 271 -6.89 -37.21 -26.01
N GLU A 272 -5.69 -37.09 -26.55
CA GLU A 272 -5.05 -38.11 -27.38
C GLU A 272 -3.68 -37.65 -27.90
N LEU A 273 -2.77 -38.64 -27.88
CA LEU A 273 -1.57 -38.81 -28.72
C LEU A 273 -0.24 -38.18 -28.25
N VAL A 274 0.57 -39.04 -27.62
CA VAL A 274 2.02 -39.09 -27.81
C VAL A 274 2.33 -40.53 -28.27
N ASP A 275 2.75 -40.66 -29.52
CA ASP A 275 3.69 -41.69 -29.99
C ASP A 275 5.11 -41.23 -29.66
#